data_AF-A0A971Y8A4-F1
#
_entry.id   AF-A0A971Y8A4-F1
#
_cell.length_a   1.000
_cell.length_b   1.000
_cell.length_c   1.000
_cell.angle_alpha   90.00
_cell.angle_beta   90.00
_cell.angle_gamma   90.00
#
_symmetry.space_group_name_H-M   'P 1'
#
loop_
_entity.id
_entity.type
_entity.pdbx_description
1 polymer ?
#
loop_
_entity_poly.entity_id
_entity_poly.type
_entity_poly.pdbx_seq_one_letter_code
_entity_poly.pdbx_strand_id
1 'polypeptide(L)' 'MKEFYVIDKPKDLDLIEEEIEVEEDEEDVEEEEETKSTALGIGLGVVFGILFKNIGLGIAFGVLFGIILATNKSK' A
#
# COMPACT_ATOMS: atom_id res chain seq x y z
N MET A 1 2.55 -38.57 29.76
CA MET A 1 1.43 -37.68 30.13
C MET A 1 1.89 -36.26 29.87
N LYS A 2 1.18 -35.46 29.06
CA LYS A 2 1.53 -34.06 28.81
C LYS A 2 0.83 -33.19 29.85
N GLU A 3 1.58 -32.41 30.61
CA GLU A 3 1.05 -31.35 31.47
C GLU A 3 1.00 -30.03 30.68
N PHE A 4 -0.11 -29.31 30.83
CA PHE A 4 -0.32 -27.99 30.28
C PHE A 4 0.17 -26.94 31.29
N TYR A 5 0.94 -25.95 30.84
CA TYR A 5 1.21 -24.75 31.63
C TYR A 5 0.39 -23.58 31.08
N VAL A 6 -0.37 -22.99 31.99
CA VAL A 6 -1.26 -21.83 31.80
C VAL A 6 -0.41 -20.60 31.46
N ILE A 7 -0.74 -19.95 30.34
CA ILE A 7 -0.15 -18.68 29.91
C ILE A 7 -0.71 -17.59 30.80
N ASP A 8 0.14 -16.94 31.60
CA ASP A 8 -0.18 -15.63 32.15
C ASP A 8 0.48 -14.59 31.23
N LYS A 9 -0.31 -14.02 30.32
CA LYS A 9 0.18 -12.99 29.39
C LYS A 9 0.24 -11.68 30.18
N PRO A 10 1.38 -10.97 30.21
CA PRO A 10 1.49 -9.72 30.96
C PRO A 10 0.45 -8.72 30.47
N LYS A 11 -0.23 -8.11 31.43
CA LYS A 11 -1.07 -6.94 31.24
C LYS A 11 -0.16 -5.79 30.86
N ASP A 12 -0.51 -5.13 29.77
CA ASP A 12 0.02 -3.85 29.30
C ASP A 12 1.24 -3.97 28.37
N LEU A 13 1.02 -3.54 27.12
CA LEU A 13 1.98 -3.28 26.05
C LEU A 13 2.57 -4.48 25.30
N ASP A 14 2.12 -4.69 24.06
CA ASP A 14 2.88 -4.37 22.84
C ASP A 14 2.42 -5.20 21.63
N LEU A 15 2.32 -4.50 20.48
CA LEU A 15 2.05 -4.99 19.13
C LEU A 15 0.59 -5.39 18.86
N ILE A 16 -0.14 -4.45 18.28
CA ILE A 16 -1.25 -4.77 17.38
C ILE A 16 -0.57 -5.44 16.18
N GLU A 17 -0.51 -6.77 16.20
CA GLU A 17 -0.29 -7.58 14.99
C GLU A 17 -1.54 -7.42 14.13
N GLU A 18 -1.60 -6.29 13.42
CA GLU A 18 -2.56 -6.15 12.33
C GLU A 18 -1.99 -7.03 11.20
N GLU A 19 -2.44 -8.29 11.16
CA GLU A 19 -2.32 -9.14 9.98
C GLU A 19 -3.04 -8.40 8.85
N ILE A 20 -2.26 -7.67 8.05
CA ILE A 20 -2.74 -7.11 6.79
C ILE A 20 -2.89 -8.32 5.85
N GLU A 21 -4.07 -8.94 5.86
CA GLU A 21 -4.51 -9.83 4.78
C GLU A 21 -4.57 -8.96 3.52
N VAL A 22 -3.54 -9.06 2.67
CA VAL A 22 -3.57 -8.49 1.33
C VAL A 22 -4.34 -9.48 0.46
N GLU A 23 -5.65 -9.28 0.36
CA GLU A 23 -6.46 -9.89 -0.70
C GLU A 23 -5.98 -9.30 -2.03
N GLU A 24 -5.19 -10.05 -2.80
CA GLU A 24 -4.83 -9.71 -4.17
C GLU A 24 -6.06 -9.95 -5.06
N ASP A 25 -6.97 -8.96 -5.07
CA ASP A 25 -8.01 -8.88 -6.08
C ASP A 25 -7.34 -8.55 -7.43
N GLU A 26 -7.13 -9.58 -8.26
CA GLU A 26 -6.77 -9.43 -9.66
C GLU A 26 -7.98 -8.81 -10.41
N GLU A 27 -8.11 -7.48 -10.34
CA GLU A 27 -8.99 -6.75 -11.25
C GLU A 27 -8.36 -6.75 -12.66
N ASP A 28 -8.98 -7.47 -13.59
CA ASP A 28 -8.74 -7.33 -15.03
C ASP A 28 -9.13 -5.90 -15.47
N VAL A 29 -8.18 -4.98 -15.39
CA VAL A 29 -8.36 -3.59 -15.85
C VAL A 29 -8.25 -3.57 -17.38
N GLU A 30 -9.40 -3.48 -18.06
CA GLU A 30 -9.44 -3.20 -19.49
C GLU A 30 -8.69 -1.89 -19.79
N GLU A 31 -7.67 -2.02 -20.64
CA GLU A 31 -6.62 -1.03 -20.84
C GLU A 31 -7.08 0.18 -21.67
N GLU A 32 -7.66 1.19 -21.03
CA GLU A 32 -7.66 2.54 -21.59
C GLU A 32 -6.26 3.16 -21.40
N GLU A 33 -5.53 3.39 -22.50
CA GLU A 33 -4.11 3.78 -22.48
C GLU A 33 -3.77 5.07 -21.71
N GLU A 34 -4.77 5.92 -21.44
CA GLU A 34 -4.63 7.15 -20.66
C GLU A 34 -4.57 6.88 -19.15
N THR A 35 -5.35 5.93 -18.63
CA THR A 35 -5.48 5.69 -17.19
C THR A 35 -4.26 4.98 -16.60
N LYS A 36 -3.52 4.21 -17.42
CA LYS A 36 -2.32 3.46 -17.01
C LYS A 36 -1.25 4.34 -16.36
N SER A 37 -1.03 5.54 -16.88
CA SER A 37 0.02 6.45 -16.39
C SER A 37 -0.27 6.98 -14.99
N THR A 38 -1.55 7.23 -14.69
CA THR A 38 -2.01 7.69 -13.37
C THR A 38 -1.96 6.54 -12.37
N ALA A 39 -2.39 5.34 -12.75
CA ALA A 39 -2.31 4.15 -11.91
C ALA A 39 -0.84 3.83 -11.51
N LEU A 40 0.08 3.94 -12.46
CA LEU A 40 1.52 3.75 -12.20
C LEU A 40 2.08 4.81 -11.25
N GLY A 41 1.65 6.07 -11.41
CA GLY A 41 1.99 7.15 -10.47
C GLY A 41 1.48 6.86 -9.05
N ILE A 42 0.21 6.46 -8.90
CA ILE A 42 -0.38 6.11 -7.60
C ILE A 42 0.36 4.92 -6.96
N GLY A 43 0.62 3.85 -7.72
CA GLY A 43 1.36 2.69 -7.24
C GLY A 43 2.75 3.05 -6.71
N LEU A 44 3.50 3.86 -7.44
CA LEU A 44 4.79 4.39 -6.98
C LEU A 44 4.64 5.24 -5.71
N GLY A 45 3.61 6.09 -5.67
CA GLY A 45 3.31 6.92 -4.50
C GLY A 45 3.03 6.11 -3.24
N VAL A 46 2.26 5.02 -3.34
CA VAL A 46 1.95 4.14 -2.21
C VAL A 46 3.22 3.48 -1.68
N VAL A 47 4.07 2.94 -2.56
CA VAL A 47 5.36 2.33 -2.17
C VAL A 47 6.26 3.36 -1.47
N PHE A 48 6.36 4.57 -2.00
CA PHE A 48 7.09 5.67 -1.35
C PHE A 48 6.46 6.03 0.01
N GLY A 49 5.12 6.09 0.09
CA GLY A 49 4.41 6.38 1.34
C GLY A 49 4.71 5.38 2.44
N ILE A 50 4.76 4.08 2.10
CA ILE A 50 5.15 3.01 3.03
C ILE A 50 6.62 3.20 3.45
N LEU A 51 7.52 3.47 2.50
CA LEU A 51 8.96 3.62 2.76
C LEU A 51 9.26 4.77 3.74
N PHE A 52 8.52 5.87 3.63
CA PHE A 52 8.67 7.05 4.50
C PHE A 52 7.75 7.01 5.74
N LYS A 53 7.01 5.91 5.96
CA LYS A 53 5.99 5.77 7.01
C LYS A 53 5.00 6.95 7.02
N ASN A 54 4.70 7.48 5.83
CA ASN A 54 3.86 8.64 5.64
C ASN A 54 3.08 8.48 4.32
N ILE A 55 1.91 7.84 4.42
CA ILE A 55 1.02 7.63 3.27
C ILE A 55 0.56 8.96 2.65
N GLY A 56 0.36 10.01 3.45
CA GLY A 56 -0.03 11.32 2.92
C GLY A 56 1.01 11.90 1.97
N LEU A 57 2.29 11.78 2.33
CA LEU A 57 3.41 12.16 1.47
C LEU A 57 3.46 11.28 0.20
N GLY A 58 3.25 9.98 0.37
CA GLY A 58 3.21 9.01 -0.73
C GLY A 58 2.13 9.32 -1.76
N ILE A 59 0.90 9.54 -1.34
CA ILE A 59 -0.22 9.89 -2.21
C ILE A 59 0.04 11.21 -2.93
N ALA A 60 0.55 12.23 -2.23
CA ALA A 60 0.86 13.53 -2.85
C ALA A 60 1.90 13.40 -3.97
N PHE A 61 2.97 12.63 -3.75
CA PHE A 61 3.96 12.36 -4.79
C PHE A 61 3.42 11.45 -5.89
N GLY A 62 2.61 10.44 -5.57
CA GLY A 62 2.02 9.53 -6.55
C GLY A 62 1.11 10.25 -7.54
N VAL A 63 0.23 11.12 -7.05
CA VAL A 63 -0.61 11.98 -7.90
C VAL A 63 0.23 12.92 -8.75
N LEU A 64 1.27 13.54 -8.17
CA LEU A 64 2.18 14.42 -8.90
C LEU A 64 2.90 13.68 -10.05
N PHE A 65 3.47 12.52 -9.78
CA PHE A 65 4.15 11.71 -10.80
C PHE A 65 3.18 11.19 -11.86
N GLY A 66 1.97 10.76 -11.46
CA GLY A 66 0.92 10.31 -12.39
C GLY A 66 0.52 11.40 -13.38
N ILE A 67 0.28 12.63 -12.89
CA ILE A 67 -0.05 13.78 -13.75
C ILE A 67 1.10 14.14 -14.70
N ILE A 68 2.35 14.14 -14.20
CA ILE A 68 3.53 14.45 -15.02
C ILE A 68 3.72 13.41 -16.12
N LEU A 69 3.56 12.12 -15.81
CA LEU A 69 3.66 11.03 -16.77
C LEU A 69 2.54 11.09 -17.80
N ALA A 70 1.30 11.35 -17.37
CA ALA A 70 0.15 11.52 -18.25
C ALA A 70 0.36 12.69 -19.24
N THR A 71 0.82 13.83 -18.72
CA THR A 71 1.12 15.03 -19.53
C THR A 71 2.21 14.79 -20.57
N ASN A 72 3.28 14.05 -20.23
CA ASN A 72 4.36 13.78 -21.18
C ASN A 72 3.97 12.78 -22.27
N LYS A 73 3.04 11.85 -21.99
CA LYS A 73 2.59 10.84 -22.96
C LYS A 73 1.67 11.42 -24.04
N SER A 74 1.05 12.58 -23.79
CA SER A 74 0.10 13.25 -24.68
C SER A 74 0.74 14.10 -25.79
N LYS A 75 2.07 14.11 -25.94
CA LYS A 75 2.80 14.93 -26.92
C LYS A 75 3.60 14.05 -27.88
#